data_AF-A0A5N3WSS0-F1
#
_entry.id   AF-A0A5N3WSS0-F1
#
_cell.length_a   1.000
_cell.length_b   1.000
_cell.length_c   1.000
_cell.angle_alpha   90.00
_cell.angle_beta   90.00
_cell.angle_gamma   90.00
#
_symmetry.space_group_name_H-M   'P 1'
#
loop_
_entity.id
_entity.type
_entity.pdbx_description
1 polymer ?
#
loop_
_entity_poly.entity_id
_entity_poly.type
_entity_poly.pdbx_seq_one_letter_code
_entity_poly.pdbx_strand_id
1 'polypeptide(L)'
;MYFRCYFFLTSSYVSNPICKGCLSCSKDNGCSRCQQKLFFFLRREGMRQYGECLHSCPSGYYGHRAPDMNRCAKGCEVGHWSEWGICSRNNRTCGFKWGLETRTRQIVKKPAKDTIPCPTIAESRRCKMAMRHCPGGDKKRKLHVENCPMKQSKL
;
A
#
# COMPACT_ATOMS: atom_id res chain seq x y z
N MET A 1 59.72 -35.76 22.01
CA MET A 1 58.42 -36.06 22.66
C MET A 1 58.24 -34.99 23.75
N TYR A 2 57.30 -34.04 23.77
CA TYR A 2 56.07 -33.77 23.02
C TYR A 2 55.90 -32.25 22.95
N PHE A 3 55.67 -31.69 21.75
CA PHE A 3 55.04 -30.38 21.61
C PHE A 3 53.57 -30.54 22.02
N ARG A 4 53.14 -29.91 23.10
CA ARG A 4 51.72 -29.68 23.35
C ARG A 4 51.45 -28.18 23.27
N CYS A 5 51.24 -27.72 22.04
CA CYS A 5 50.50 -26.50 21.78
C CYS A 5 49.13 -26.65 22.45
N TYR A 6 48.91 -25.92 23.54
CA TYR A 6 47.56 -25.69 24.03
C TYR A 6 46.86 -24.83 22.98
N PHE A 7 46.18 -25.49 22.05
CA PHE A 7 45.23 -24.87 21.14
C PHE A 7 44.13 -24.24 22.01
N PHE A 8 44.16 -22.90 22.11
CA PHE A 8 43.00 -22.13 22.50
C PHE A 8 41.88 -22.42 21.50
N LEU A 9 40.96 -23.32 21.85
CA LEU A 9 39.69 -23.45 21.14
C LEU A 9 38.81 -22.27 21.55
N THR A 10 39.08 -21.09 21.00
CA THR A 10 38.09 -20.02 20.96
C THR A 10 36.96 -20.53 20.07
N SER A 11 35.90 -21.02 20.70
CA SER A 11 34.63 -21.28 20.03
C SER A 11 34.05 -19.94 19.57
N SER A 12 34.53 -19.44 18.44
CA SER A 12 33.84 -18.41 17.69
C SER A 12 32.59 -19.07 17.10
N TYR A 13 31.53 -19.19 17.91
CA TYR A 13 30.17 -19.22 17.39
C TYR A 13 29.98 -17.92 16.62
N VAL A 14 30.41 -17.91 15.37
CA VAL A 14 30.03 -16.88 14.41
C VAL A 14 28.52 -17.06 14.28
N SER A 15 27.79 -16.26 15.06
CA SER A 15 26.34 -16.16 14.96
C SER A 15 26.05 -15.75 13.54
N ASN A 16 25.69 -16.73 12.70
CA ASN A 16 25.42 -16.47 11.31
C ASN A 16 24.28 -15.45 11.25
N PRO A 17 24.49 -14.25 10.70
CA PRO A 17 23.50 -13.18 10.73
C PRO A 17 22.15 -13.62 10.12
N ILE A 18 22.18 -14.58 9.19
CA ILE A 18 21.01 -15.18 8.53
C ILE A 18 20.11 -15.96 9.51
N CYS A 19 20.67 -16.48 10.62
CA CYS A 19 19.93 -17.26 11.61
C CYS A 19 19.30 -16.41 12.72
N LYS A 20 19.47 -15.08 12.70
CA LYS A 20 18.89 -14.20 13.72
C LYS A 20 17.36 -14.20 13.62
N GLY A 21 16.67 -14.53 14.71
CA GLY A 21 15.19 -14.60 14.72
C GLY A 21 14.61 -15.84 14.04
N CYS A 22 15.45 -16.84 13.75
CA CYS A 22 15.06 -18.10 13.15
C CYS A 22 14.77 -19.18 14.21
N LEU A 23 13.74 -20.00 13.99
CA LEU A 23 13.42 -21.19 14.81
C LEU A 23 14.18 -22.44 14.35
N SER A 24 14.53 -22.54 13.06
CA SER A 24 15.29 -23.67 12.50
C SER A 24 16.21 -23.18 11.38
N CYS A 25 17.52 -23.29 11.58
CA CYS A 25 18.53 -22.73 10.66
C CYS A 25 19.52 -23.80 10.19
N SER A 26 19.98 -23.68 8.95
CA SER A 26 21.02 -24.52 8.36
C SER A 26 22.09 -23.66 7.68
N LYS A 27 23.33 -24.17 7.63
CA LYS A 27 24.45 -23.44 7.01
C LYS A 27 24.23 -23.16 5.52
N ASP A 28 23.62 -24.11 4.81
CA ASP A 28 23.47 -24.03 3.35
C ASP A 28 22.17 -23.34 2.93
N ASN A 29 21.06 -23.66 3.61
CA ASN A 29 19.73 -23.17 3.27
C ASN A 29 19.31 -21.92 4.06
N GLY A 30 20.12 -21.46 5.01
CA GLY A 30 19.77 -20.37 5.91
C GLY A 30 18.63 -20.75 6.85
N CYS A 31 17.76 -19.79 7.14
CA CYS A 31 16.59 -20.03 7.98
C CYS A 31 15.50 -20.78 7.22
N SER A 32 14.89 -21.80 7.81
CA SER A 32 13.74 -22.53 7.26
C SER A 32 12.41 -22.14 7.90
N ARG A 33 12.43 -21.68 9.16
CA ARG A 33 11.23 -21.26 9.90
C ARG A 33 11.53 -20.04 10.75
N CYS A 34 10.76 -18.97 10.56
CA CYS A 34 10.89 -17.74 11.34
C CYS A 34 10.02 -17.74 12.59
N GLN A 35 10.40 -16.94 13.59
CA GLN A 35 9.49 -16.59 14.68
C GLN A 35 8.21 -15.93 14.12
N GLN A 36 7.07 -16.15 14.76
CA GLN A 36 5.74 -15.66 14.31
C GLN A 36 5.65 -14.14 14.11
N LYS A 37 6.59 -13.34 14.63
CA LYS A 37 6.61 -11.88 14.45
C LYS A 37 7.39 -11.44 13.20
N LEU A 38 8.17 -12.32 12.59
CA LEU A 38 9.06 -12.03 11.46
C LEU A 38 8.51 -12.64 10.18
N PHE A 39 8.90 -12.07 9.04
CA PHE A 39 8.57 -12.58 7.72
C PHE A 39 9.73 -13.39 7.15
N PHE A 40 9.43 -14.59 6.70
CA PHE A 40 10.36 -15.41 5.94
C PHE A 40 10.55 -14.85 4.52
N PHE A 41 11.79 -14.60 4.12
CA PHE A 41 12.16 -14.14 2.79
C PHE A 41 13.15 -15.12 2.16
N LEU A 42 12.84 -15.59 0.96
CA LEU A 42 13.77 -16.43 0.18
C LEU A 42 14.68 -15.53 -0.65
N ARG A 43 15.93 -15.38 -0.21
CA ARG A 43 16.94 -14.60 -0.91
C ARG A 43 17.62 -15.47 -1.98
N ARG A 44 17.76 -14.92 -3.18
CA ARG A 44 18.51 -15.55 -4.29
C ARG A 44 19.72 -14.68 -4.60
N GLU A 45 20.90 -15.28 -4.49
CA GLU A 45 22.19 -14.61 -4.71
C GLU A 45 23.02 -15.51 -5.63
N GLY A 46 23.09 -15.15 -6.91
CA GLY A 46 23.62 -16.03 -7.95
C GLY A 46 22.87 -17.37 -8.00
N MET A 47 23.61 -18.47 -7.79
CA MET A 47 23.07 -19.84 -7.75
C MET A 47 22.56 -20.25 -6.35
N ARG A 48 22.86 -19.48 -5.31
CA ARG A 48 22.50 -19.83 -3.93
C ARG A 48 21.11 -19.30 -3.60
N GLN A 49 20.30 -20.13 -2.94
CA GLN A 49 19.02 -19.73 -2.35
C GLN A 49 19.03 -20.04 -0.86
N TYR A 50 18.71 -19.06 -0.04
CA TYR A 50 18.63 -19.24 1.41
C TYR A 50 17.49 -18.42 2.00
N GLY A 51 16.90 -18.92 3.08
CA GLY A 51 15.87 -18.20 3.82
C GLY A 51 16.47 -17.24 4.84
N GLU A 52 15.82 -16.09 5.00
CA GLU A 52 16.17 -15.04 5.95
C GLU A 52 14.90 -14.56 6.65
N CYS A 53 14.98 -14.20 7.92
CA CYS A 53 13.84 -13.64 8.67
C CYS A 53 13.97 -12.13 8.79
N LEU A 54 12.97 -11.40 8.31
CA LEU A 54 12.96 -9.94 8.27
C LEU A 54 11.78 -9.37 9.06
N HIS A 55 11.95 -8.19 9.66
CA HIS A 55 10.84 -7.48 10.30
C HIS A 55 9.86 -6.89 9.27
N SER A 56 10.38 -6.51 8.09
CA SER A 56 9.62 -5.94 6.97
C SER A 56 10.14 -6.52 5.66
N CYS A 57 9.26 -6.67 4.67
CA CYS A 57 9.65 -7.21 3.37
C CYS A 57 10.42 -6.18 2.51
N PRO A 58 11.39 -6.65 1.71
CA PRO A 58 12.15 -5.79 0.81
C PRO A 58 11.30 -5.27 -0.36
N SER A 59 11.82 -4.30 -1.11
CA SER A 59 11.11 -3.67 -2.24
C SER A 59 10.61 -4.69 -3.27
N GLY A 60 9.35 -4.56 -3.69
CA GLY A 60 8.68 -5.48 -4.61
C GLY A 60 8.10 -6.74 -3.94
N TYR A 61 8.29 -6.91 -2.63
CA TYR A 61 7.69 -7.98 -1.84
C TYR A 61 6.72 -7.40 -0.82
N TYR A 62 5.69 -8.19 -0.49
CA TYR A 62 4.70 -7.83 0.51
C TYR A 62 4.63 -8.91 1.58
N GLY A 63 4.42 -8.46 2.82
CA GLY A 63 4.27 -9.33 3.97
C GLY A 63 2.90 -9.97 3.98
N HIS A 64 2.85 -11.29 3.84
CA HIS A 64 1.65 -12.09 4.00
C HIS A 64 1.68 -12.78 5.36
N ARG A 65 0.67 -12.53 6.19
CA ARG A 65 0.52 -13.20 7.49
C ARG A 65 -0.42 -14.38 7.34
N ALA A 66 0.02 -15.54 7.80
CA ALA A 66 -0.75 -16.78 7.73
C ALA A 66 -0.64 -17.53 9.06
N PRO A 67 -1.61 -18.42 9.39
CA PRO A 67 -1.59 -19.16 10.65
C PRO A 67 -0.35 -20.06 10.82
N ASP A 68 0.20 -20.53 9.71
CA ASP A 68 1.39 -21.38 9.65
C ASP A 68 2.69 -20.56 9.72
N MET A 69 2.84 -19.55 8.88
CA MET A 69 4.05 -18.73 8.76
C MET A 69 3.81 -17.39 8.06
N ASN A 70 4.40 -16.33 8.60
CA ASN A 70 4.48 -15.06 7.89
C ASN A 70 5.58 -15.10 6.84
N ARG A 71 5.27 -14.71 5.60
CA ARG A 71 6.23 -14.77 4.47
C ARG A 71 6.23 -13.50 3.64
N CYS A 72 7.39 -13.16 3.11
CA CYS A 72 7.53 -12.17 2.05
C CYS A 72 7.28 -12.86 0.71
N ALA A 73 6.19 -12.48 0.05
CA ALA A 73 5.89 -12.96 -1.28
C ALA A 73 6.09 -11.84 -2.30
N LYS A 74 6.52 -12.19 -3.52
CA LYS A 74 6.54 -11.22 -4.62
C LYS A 74 5.12 -10.73 -4.84
N GLY A 75 4.94 -9.42 -4.76
CA GLY A 75 3.66 -8.81 -5.03
C GLY A 75 3.31 -8.85 -6.51
N CYS A 76 2.14 -8.31 -6.80
CA CYS A 76 1.80 -7.98 -8.17
C CYS A 76 2.75 -6.91 -8.69
N GLU A 77 3.32 -7.12 -9.87
CA GLU A 77 4.03 -6.05 -10.58
C GLU A 77 2.95 -5.11 -11.12
N VAL A 78 3.01 -3.85 -10.72
CA VAL A 78 2.06 -2.82 -11.13
C VAL A 78 2.75 -1.83 -12.05
N GLY A 79 2.00 -1.33 -13.04
CA GLY A 79 2.49 -0.36 -14.00
C GLY A 79 2.60 1.05 -13.40
N HIS A 80 2.96 1.99 -14.25
CA HIS A 80 2.95 3.40 -13.88
C HIS A 80 1.53 3.88 -13.57
N TRP A 81 1.47 4.88 -12.69
CA TRP A 81 0.25 5.62 -12.45
C TRP A 81 -0.16 6.38 -13.71
N SER A 82 -1.46 6.42 -13.97
CA SER A 82 -2.04 7.37 -14.90
C SER A 82 -1.83 8.80 -14.40
N GLU A 83 -2.04 9.75 -15.30
CA GLU A 83 -2.30 11.12 -14.91
C GLU A 83 -3.52 11.21 -13.98
N TRP A 84 -3.55 12.26 -13.17
CA TRP A 84 -4.69 12.53 -12.31
C TRP A 84 -5.92 12.86 -13.16
N GLY A 85 -7.04 12.20 -12.86
CA GLY A 85 -8.32 12.51 -13.48
C GLY A 85 -8.81 13.92 -13.14
N ILE A 86 -9.88 14.35 -13.82
CA ILE A 86 -10.45 15.68 -13.61
C ILE A 86 -10.95 15.83 -12.16
N CYS A 87 -10.53 16.91 -11.51
CA CYS A 87 -11.03 17.29 -10.19
C CYS A 87 -12.55 17.52 -10.23
N SER A 88 -13.32 16.67 -9.56
CA SER A 88 -14.78 16.75 -9.56
C SER A 88 -15.39 16.38 -8.20
N ARG A 89 -16.64 16.77 -7.98
CA ARG A 89 -17.44 16.36 -6.82
C ARG A 89 -18.83 15.96 -7.30
N ASN A 90 -19.28 14.75 -6.96
CA ASN A 90 -20.56 14.18 -7.43
C ASN A 90 -20.70 14.25 -8.96
N ASN A 91 -19.64 13.91 -9.70
CA ASN A 91 -19.55 14.03 -11.17
C ASN A 91 -19.73 15.46 -11.72
N ARG A 92 -19.55 16.50 -10.88
CA ARG A 92 -19.61 17.91 -11.30
C ARG A 92 -18.26 18.60 -11.13
N THR A 93 -17.93 19.48 -12.07
CA THR A 93 -16.71 20.30 -12.09
C THR A 93 -16.96 21.76 -11.69
N CYS A 94 -18.19 22.08 -11.31
CA CYS A 94 -18.70 23.42 -10.99
C CYS A 94 -19.46 23.41 -9.66
N GLY A 95 -19.74 24.59 -9.10
CA GLY A 95 -20.53 24.78 -7.88
C GLY A 95 -19.80 24.48 -6.57
N PHE A 96 -18.61 23.87 -6.61
CA PHE A 96 -17.83 23.50 -5.44
C PHE A 96 -16.41 24.05 -5.52
N LYS A 97 -15.85 24.43 -4.36
CA LYS A 97 -14.47 24.92 -4.23
C LYS A 97 -13.45 23.78 -4.19
N TRP A 98 -13.90 22.59 -3.82
CA TRP A 98 -13.07 21.41 -3.58
C TRP A 98 -13.73 20.17 -4.16
N GLY A 99 -12.91 19.29 -4.73
CA GLY A 99 -13.32 18.00 -5.27
C GLY A 99 -12.30 16.92 -4.96
N LEU A 100 -12.47 15.79 -5.63
CA LEU A 100 -11.53 14.69 -5.65
C LEU A 100 -11.07 14.44 -7.08
N GLU A 101 -9.81 14.14 -7.24
CA GLU A 101 -9.24 13.59 -8.46
C GLU A 101 -8.76 12.17 -8.17
N THR A 102 -8.96 11.27 -9.12
CA THR A 102 -8.59 9.86 -8.99
C THR A 102 -7.64 9.50 -10.11
N ARG A 103 -6.59 8.75 -9.79
CA ARG A 103 -5.68 8.12 -10.76
C ARG A 103 -5.68 6.61 -10.58
N THR A 104 -5.39 5.89 -11.64
CA THR A 104 -5.33 4.43 -11.62
C THR A 104 -4.04 3.91 -12.22
N ARG A 105 -3.66 2.68 -11.88
CA ARG A 105 -2.54 1.94 -12.48
C ARG A 105 -2.97 0.51 -12.76
N GLN A 106 -2.36 -0.13 -13.74
CA GLN A 106 -2.71 -1.51 -14.10
C GLN A 106 -1.81 -2.52 -13.39
N ILE A 107 -2.30 -3.74 -13.21
CA ILE A 107 -1.47 -4.88 -12.79
C ILE A 107 -0.79 -5.44 -14.04
N VAL A 108 0.53 -5.31 -14.11
CA VAL A 108 1.37 -5.83 -15.21
C VAL A 108 1.58 -7.33 -15.05
N LYS A 109 1.80 -7.80 -13.82
CA LYS A 109 2.01 -9.22 -13.53
C LYS A 109 1.28 -9.64 -12.27
N LYS A 110 0.47 -10.68 -12.38
CA LYS A 110 -0.18 -11.31 -11.24
C LYS A 110 0.78 -12.28 -10.53
N PRO A 111 0.66 -12.44 -9.21
CA PRO A 111 1.47 -13.38 -8.46
C PRO A 111 1.08 -14.81 -8.83
N ALA A 112 2.03 -15.74 -8.73
CA ALA A 112 1.80 -17.15 -9.04
C ALA A 112 0.86 -17.87 -8.04
N LYS A 113 0.48 -17.21 -6.94
CA LYS A 113 -0.45 -17.75 -5.95
C LYS A 113 -1.55 -16.72 -5.68
N ASP A 114 -2.79 -17.16 -5.82
CA ASP A 114 -4.00 -16.34 -5.63
C ASP A 114 -4.25 -15.89 -4.18
N THR A 115 -3.44 -16.37 -3.23
CA THR A 115 -3.51 -15.98 -1.82
C THR A 115 -2.88 -14.61 -1.53
N ILE A 116 -2.21 -13.97 -2.50
CA ILE A 116 -1.50 -12.70 -2.29
C ILE A 116 -2.30 -11.58 -2.96
N PRO A 117 -2.97 -10.69 -2.19
CA PRO A 117 -3.69 -9.57 -2.78
C PRO A 117 -2.71 -8.53 -3.35
N CYS A 118 -3.07 -7.95 -4.50
CA CYS A 118 -2.32 -6.85 -5.10
C CYS A 118 -2.41 -5.58 -4.26
N PRO A 119 -1.40 -4.69 -4.33
CA PRO A 119 -1.52 -3.35 -3.75
C PRO A 119 -2.65 -2.56 -4.43
N THR A 120 -3.05 -1.43 -3.83
CA THR A 120 -4.09 -0.58 -4.39
C THR A 120 -3.72 -0.08 -5.79
N ILE A 121 -4.68 -0.19 -6.70
CA ILE A 121 -4.55 0.20 -8.11
C ILE A 121 -5.28 1.50 -8.45
N ALA A 122 -5.97 2.08 -7.47
CA ALA A 122 -6.64 3.36 -7.57
C ALA A 122 -6.30 4.21 -6.35
N GLU A 123 -6.05 5.49 -6.58
CA GLU A 123 -5.78 6.47 -5.52
C GLU A 123 -6.58 7.73 -5.80
N SER A 124 -7.19 8.30 -4.76
CA SER A 124 -7.94 9.55 -4.83
C SER A 124 -7.35 10.60 -3.90
N ARG A 125 -7.22 11.85 -4.36
CA ARG A 125 -6.78 12.99 -3.53
C ARG A 125 -7.70 14.19 -3.67
N ARG A 126 -7.68 15.05 -2.65
CA ARG A 126 -8.45 16.30 -2.64
C ARG A 126 -7.77 17.35 -3.50
N CYS A 127 -8.56 18.04 -4.31
CA CYS A 127 -8.09 19.03 -5.28
C CYS A 127 -8.93 20.32 -5.18
N LYS A 128 -8.32 21.46 -5.50
CA LYS A 128 -9.00 22.75 -5.60
C LYS A 128 -9.66 22.86 -6.97
N MET A 129 -10.89 23.34 -6.99
CA MET A 129 -11.66 23.55 -8.22
C MET A 129 -11.80 25.03 -8.49
N ALA A 130 -11.91 25.40 -9.77
CA ALA A 130 -12.35 26.73 -10.14
C ALA A 130 -13.82 26.89 -9.74
N MET A 131 -14.09 27.85 -8.86
CA MET A 131 -15.46 28.17 -8.47
C MET A 131 -16.19 28.78 -9.67
N ARG A 132 -17.14 28.02 -10.23
CA ARG A 132 -18.01 28.44 -11.33
C ARG A 132 -19.44 28.04 -11.02
N HIS A 133 -20.41 28.84 -11.45
CA HIS A 133 -21.81 28.43 -11.37
C HIS A 133 -22.06 27.28 -12.36
N CYS A 134 -22.82 26.27 -11.94
CA CYS A 134 -23.16 25.18 -12.83
C CYS A 134 -24.18 25.64 -13.88
N PRO A 135 -23.98 25.29 -15.17
CA PRO A 135 -25.00 25.49 -16.19
C PRO A 135 -26.23 24.66 -15.83
N GLY A 136 -27.42 25.29 -15.84
CA GLY A 136 -28.69 24.65 -15.44
C GLY A 136 -29.05 24.78 -13.95
N GLY A 137 -28.37 25.65 -13.19
CA GLY A 137 -28.81 25.98 -11.83
C GLY A 137 -30.06 26.86 -11.84
N ASP A 138 -31.23 26.25 -11.68
CA ASP A 138 -32.46 26.98 -11.40
C ASP A 138 -32.26 27.87 -10.18
N LYS A 139 -32.17 29.18 -10.44
CA LYS A 139 -32.39 30.18 -9.40
C LYS A 139 -33.83 29.97 -8.97
N LYS A 140 -34.08 29.24 -7.86
CA LYS A 140 -35.28 29.48 -7.07
C LYS A 140 -35.20 30.93 -6.61
N ARG A 141 -35.68 31.84 -7.46
CA ARG A 141 -36.04 33.20 -7.08
C ARG A 141 -36.97 33.01 -5.90
N LYS A 142 -36.54 33.40 -4.70
CA LYS A 142 -37.49 33.65 -3.62
C LYS A 142 -38.39 34.75 -4.17
N LEU A 143 -39.59 34.39 -4.61
CA LEU A 143 -40.62 35.36 -4.92
C LEU A 143 -40.88 36.05 -3.57
N HIS A 144 -40.38 37.27 -3.43
CA HIS A 144 -40.74 38.11 -2.30
C HIS A 144 -42.22 38.44 -2.53
N VAL A 145 -43.11 37.79 -1.79
CA VAL A 145 -44.53 38.15 -1.79
C VAL A 145 -44.61 39.47 -1.03
N GLU A 146 -44.50 40.58 -1.74
CA GLU A 146 -44.93 41.88 -1.23
C GLU A 146 -46.46 41.91 -1.33
N ASN A 147 -47.12 41.88 -0.17
CA ASN A 147 -48.56 42.10 -0.08
C ASN A 147 -48.87 43.54 -0.48
N CYS A 148 -49.47 43.74 -1.67
CA CYS A 148 -50.07 45.03 -2.02
C CYS A 148 -51.32 45.28 -1.15
N PRO A 149 -51.48 46.46 -0.53
CA PRO A 149 -52.69 46.79 0.21
C PRO A 149 -53.86 47.02 -0.75
N MET A 150 -54.99 46.33 -0.50
CA MET A 150 -56.28 46.58 -1.15
C MET A 150 -56.75 48.00 -0.81
N LYS A 151 -56.84 48.90 -1.82
CA LYS A 151 -57.59 50.15 -1.68
C LYS A 151 -59.08 49.85 -1.82
N GLN A 152 -59.83 50.01 -0.73
CA GLN A 152 -61.29 50.04 -0.77
C GLN A 152 -61.76 51.33 -1.45
N SER A 153 -62.48 51.20 -2.55
CA SER A 153 -63.28 52.28 -3.14
C SER A 153 -64.48 52.56 -2.23
N LYS A 154 -64.55 53.75 -1.63
CA LYS A 154 -65.79 54.26 -1.04
C LYS A 154 -66.76 54.62 -2.17
N LEU A 155 -68.01 54.16 -2.03
CA LEU A 155 -69.16 54.62 -2.81
C LEU A 155 -69.47 56.09 -2.47
#